data_AF-A0A7L2V9T2-F1
#
_entry.id   AF-A0A7L2V9T2-F1
#
_cell.length_a   1.000
_cell.length_b   1.000
_cell.length_c   1.000
_cell.angle_alpha   90.00
_cell.angle_beta   90.00
_cell.angle_gamma   90.00
#
_symmetry.space_group_name_H-M   'P 1'
#
loop_
_entity.id
_entity.type
_entity.pdbx_description
1 polymer ?
#
loop_
_entity_poly.entity_id
_entity_poly.type
_entity_poly.pdbx_seq_one_letter_code
_entity_poly.pdbx_strand_id
1 'polypeptide(L)'
;MRFRAKIVDLACLNHFSRVINTIAKLAKTCTLRLTASKLYFILSDKVANGGISMWCELCQGNFFDEFQMEGVAAEHNEIYLELVPENLSRALKTAQSAKAVKIKLTNKHCPCLRVAVELPTLSSSSRIVTHDIPVGVIPRRLWTDFREPRVPDFDVSLY
;
A
#
# COMPACT_ATOMS: atom_id res chain seq x y z
N MET A 1 -7.03 8.63 12.88
CA MET A 1 -6.58 7.47 12.09
C MET A 1 -5.13 7.13 12.39
N ARG A 2 -4.81 5.84 12.45
CA ARG A 2 -3.49 5.29 12.74
C ARG A 2 -3.29 4.05 11.87
N PHE A 3 -2.07 3.84 11.39
CA PHE A 3 -1.73 2.63 10.66
C PHE A 3 -0.29 2.23 10.99
N ARG A 4 -0.09 0.95 11.25
CA ARG A 4 1.21 0.33 11.46
C ARG A 4 1.17 -1.09 10.91
N ALA A 5 2.16 -1.43 10.09
CA ALA A 5 2.41 -2.79 9.66
C ALA A 5 3.89 -3.15 9.76
N LYS A 6 4.21 -4.44 9.86
CA LYS A 6 5.57 -4.97 9.91
C LYS A 6 5.66 -6.24 9.08
N ILE A 7 6.73 -6.36 8.31
CA ILE A 7 7.12 -7.56 7.57
C ILE A 7 8.51 -7.95 8.07
N VAL A 8 8.69 -9.22 8.44
CA VAL A 8 9.96 -9.82 8.87
C VAL A 8 10.39 -10.91 7.89
N ASP A 9 9.42 -11.69 7.40
CA ASP A 9 9.72 -12.74 6.42
C ASP A 9 10.19 -12.16 5.07
N LEU A 10 11.34 -12.63 4.60
CA LEU A 10 11.97 -12.12 3.39
C LEU A 10 11.21 -12.52 2.12
N ALA A 11 10.56 -13.68 2.10
CA ALA A 11 9.77 -14.11 0.94
C ALA A 11 8.50 -13.24 0.81
N CYS A 12 7.81 -12.99 1.92
CA CYS A 12 6.68 -12.05 1.99
C CYS A 12 7.10 -10.64 1.58
N LEU A 13 8.26 -10.16 2.03
CA LEU A 13 8.78 -8.84 1.67
C LEU A 13 9.09 -8.73 0.17
N ASN A 14 9.73 -9.75 -0.39
CA ASN A 14 10.03 -9.81 -1.83
C ASN A 14 8.75 -9.90 -2.66
N HIS A 15 7.75 -10.67 -2.21
CA HIS A 15 6.45 -10.75 -2.86
C HIS A 15 5.73 -9.41 -2.83
N PHE A 16 5.63 -8.76 -1.66
CA PHE A 16 5.04 -7.43 -1.53
C PHE A 16 5.74 -6.41 -2.43
N SER A 17 7.08 -6.40 -2.44
CA SER A 17 7.87 -5.51 -3.30
C SER A 17 7.60 -5.73 -4.80
N ARG A 18 7.44 -6.99 -5.24
CA ARG A 18 7.09 -7.30 -6.64
C ARG A 18 5.70 -6.76 -7.00
N VAL A 19 4.71 -6.94 -6.12
CA VAL A 19 3.36 -6.39 -6.34
C VAL A 19 3.40 -4.87 -6.47
N ILE A 20 4.07 -4.17 -5.54
CA ILE A 20 4.21 -2.71 -5.60
C ILE A 20 4.95 -2.26 -6.87
N ASN A 21 5.99 -2.97 -7.28
CA ASN A 21 6.71 -2.68 -8.53
C ASN A 21 5.80 -2.82 -9.76
N THR A 22 4.92 -3.81 -9.80
CA THR A 22 3.94 -3.96 -10.89
C THR A 22 2.96 -2.79 -10.89
N ILE A 23 2.42 -2.43 -9.73
CA ILE A 23 1.50 -1.28 -9.58
C ILE A 23 2.18 0.02 -10.04
N ALA A 24 3.45 0.23 -9.69
CA ALA A 24 4.20 1.42 -10.11
C ALA A 24 4.44 1.54 -11.61
N LYS A 25 4.46 0.41 -12.34
CA LYS A 25 4.53 0.41 -13.80
C LYS A 25 3.18 0.68 -14.46
N LEU A 26 2.08 0.38 -13.77
CA LEU A 26 0.72 0.54 -14.29
C LEU A 26 0.14 1.93 -14.00
N ALA A 27 0.52 2.55 -12.89
CA ALA A 27 -0.12 3.76 -12.38
C ALA A 27 0.89 4.81 -11.91
N LYS A 28 0.73 6.06 -12.36
CA LYS A 28 1.49 7.22 -11.82
C LYS A 28 1.04 7.57 -10.40
N THR A 29 -0.26 7.53 -10.17
CA THR A 29 -0.91 7.74 -8.87
C THR A 29 -1.90 6.62 -8.62
N CYS A 30 -2.06 6.20 -7.37
CA CYS A 30 -3.09 5.23 -6.99
C CYS A 30 -3.68 5.55 -5.63
N THR A 31 -4.86 4.97 -5.40
CA THR A 31 -5.50 4.99 -4.08
C THR A 31 -5.16 3.70 -3.33
N LEU A 32 -4.55 3.85 -2.16
CA LEU A 32 -4.38 2.81 -1.17
C LEU A 32 -5.54 2.85 -0.18
N ARG A 33 -6.38 1.83 -0.19
CA ARG A 33 -7.40 1.60 0.83
C ARG A 33 -6.90 0.56 1.82
N LEU A 34 -6.89 0.91 3.09
CA LEU A 34 -6.53 0.04 4.20
C LEU A 34 -7.79 -0.32 4.98
N THR A 35 -7.97 -1.62 5.20
CA THR A 35 -9.00 -2.20 6.06
C THR A 35 -8.33 -3.09 7.11
N ALA A 36 -9.08 -3.58 8.09
CA ALA A 36 -8.52 -4.43 9.15
C ALA A 36 -7.87 -5.73 8.64
N SER A 37 -8.35 -6.27 7.52
CA SER A 37 -7.91 -7.56 6.97
C SER A 37 -7.18 -7.48 5.64
N LYS A 38 -7.37 -6.38 4.89
CA LYS A 38 -6.94 -6.29 3.49
C LYS A 38 -6.43 -4.89 3.14
N LEU A 39 -5.53 -4.86 2.17
CA LEU A 39 -5.07 -3.65 1.50
C LEU A 39 -5.54 -3.69 0.05
N TYR A 40 -5.96 -2.55 -0.47
CA TYR A 40 -6.34 -2.41 -1.87
C TYR A 40 -5.53 -1.31 -2.52
N PHE A 41 -4.99 -1.60 -3.70
CA PHE A 41 -4.43 -0.60 -4.60
C PHE A 41 -5.38 -0.42 -5.77
N ILE A 42 -5.91 0.79 -5.89
CA ILE A 42 -6.99 1.12 -6.80
C ILE A 42 -6.47 2.19 -7.76
N LEU A 43 -6.58 1.91 -9.05
CA LEU A 43 -6.49 2.89 -10.12
C LEU A 43 -7.88 3.03 -10.72
N SER A 44 -8.42 4.25 -10.74
CA SER A 44 -9.66 4.57 -11.44
C SER A 44 -9.40 5.78 -12.32
N ASP A 45 -8.93 5.53 -13.55
CA ASP A 45 -8.79 6.59 -14.53
C ASP A 45 -10.15 6.80 -15.22
N LYS A 46 -10.88 7.83 -14.81
CA LYS A 46 -12.19 8.18 -15.38
C LYS A 46 -12.00 9.11 -16.58
N VAL A 47 -11.40 8.61 -17.66
CA VAL A 47 -11.41 9.33 -18.95
C VAL A 47 -12.74 9.03 -19.64
N ALA A 48 -13.34 10.05 -20.26
CA ALA A 48 -14.70 10.02 -20.80
C ALA A 48 -15.00 8.83 -21.75
N ASN A 49 -13.99 8.19 -22.35
CA ASN A 49 -14.12 7.08 -23.30
C ASN A 49 -13.07 5.97 -23.10
N GLY A 50 -13.03 5.31 -21.94
CA GLY A 50 -12.27 4.05 -21.76
C GLY A 50 -10.93 4.17 -21.03
N GLY A 51 -10.92 4.84 -19.87
CA GLY A 51 -9.75 4.83 -18.99
C GLY A 51 -9.50 3.45 -18.36
N ILE A 52 -8.26 3.23 -17.93
CA ILE A 52 -7.82 1.97 -17.32
C ILE A 52 -8.26 1.95 -15.86
N SER A 53 -8.90 0.85 -15.45
CA SER A 53 -9.19 0.57 -14.04
C SER A 53 -8.39 -0.64 -13.58
N MET A 54 -7.80 -0.56 -12.39
CA MET A 54 -7.09 -1.66 -11.75
C MET A 54 -7.57 -1.79 -10.31
N TRP A 55 -7.93 -3.02 -9.94
CA TRP A 55 -8.27 -3.40 -8.59
C TRP A 55 -7.31 -4.48 -8.12
N CYS A 56 -6.38 -4.12 -7.23
CA CYS A 56 -5.44 -5.07 -6.64
C CYS A 56 -5.76 -5.25 -5.15
N GLU A 57 -6.18 -6.45 -4.77
CA GLU A 57 -6.48 -6.83 -3.39
C GLU A 57 -5.32 -7.66 -2.80
N LEU A 58 -4.91 -7.32 -1.58
CA LEU A 58 -3.91 -8.07 -0.81
C LEU A 58 -4.44 -8.40 0.59
N CYS A 59 -4.46 -9.69 0.94
CA CYS A 59 -4.76 -10.13 2.30
C CYS A 59 -3.58 -9.84 3.22
N GLN A 60 -3.79 -9.09 4.31
CA GLN A 60 -2.71 -8.68 5.19
C GLN A 60 -1.97 -9.88 5.81
N GLY A 61 -2.70 -10.94 6.14
CA GLY A 61 -2.14 -12.15 6.76
C GLY A 61 -1.18 -12.94 5.87
N ASN A 62 -1.10 -12.64 4.58
CA ASN A 62 -0.15 -13.26 3.66
C ASN A 62 1.21 -12.56 3.64
N PHE A 63 1.31 -11.37 4.25
CA PHE A 63 2.49 -10.50 4.13
C PHE A 63 3.02 -9.98 5.47
N PHE A 64 2.14 -9.62 6.41
CA PHE A 64 2.51 -8.83 7.59
C PHE A 64 2.46 -9.67 8.87
N ASP A 65 3.56 -9.64 9.64
CA ASP A 65 3.64 -10.23 10.98
C ASP A 65 2.89 -9.40 12.02
N GLU A 66 2.88 -8.07 11.84
CA GLU A 66 2.09 -7.14 12.65
C GLU A 66 1.29 -6.26 11.68
N PHE A 67 -0.02 -6.15 11.88
CA PHE A 67 -0.87 -5.25 11.11
C PHE A 67 -1.94 -4.64 12.03
N GLN A 68 -1.90 -3.33 12.18
CA GLN A 68 -2.82 -2.57 13.02
C GLN A 68 -3.24 -1.32 12.30
N MET A 69 -4.55 -1.10 12.23
CA MET A 69 -5.12 0.10 11.67
C MET A 69 -6.30 0.56 12.52
N GLU A 70 -6.47 1.88 12.58
CA GLU A 70 -7.62 2.53 13.20
C GLU A 70 -8.06 3.68 12.30
N GLY A 71 -9.30 3.65 11.84
CA GLY A 71 -9.88 4.65 10.96
C GLY A 71 -10.13 5.99 11.66
N VAL A 72 -11.03 6.79 11.10
CA VAL A 72 -11.48 8.04 11.75
C VAL A 72 -12.67 7.78 12.68
N ALA A 73 -13.52 6.80 12.37
CA ALA A 73 -14.69 6.42 13.16
C ALA A 73 -14.80 4.89 13.24
N ALA A 74 -15.33 4.37 14.34
CA ALA A 74 -15.49 2.93 14.56
C ALA A 74 -16.42 2.28 13.51
N GLU A 75 -17.46 3.00 13.09
CA GLU A 75 -18.43 2.54 12.07
C GLU A 75 -17.85 2.45 10.66
N HIS A 76 -16.76 3.19 10.41
CA HIS A 76 -16.08 3.26 9.12
C HIS A 76 -14.57 3.12 9.34
N ASN A 77 -14.19 1.94 9.85
CA ASN A 77 -12.82 1.60 10.21
C ASN A 77 -11.96 1.29 8.97
N GLU A 78 -11.84 2.28 8.08
CA GLU A 78 -11.05 2.23 6.85
C GLU A 78 -10.23 3.51 6.72
N ILE A 79 -9.15 3.44 5.93
CA ILE A 79 -8.29 4.58 5.61
C ILE A 79 -8.05 4.59 4.11
N TYR A 80 -8.35 5.71 3.46
CA TYR A 80 -8.08 5.92 2.04
C TYR A 80 -6.99 6.96 1.86
N LEU A 81 -5.92 6.56 1.18
CA LEU A 81 -4.74 7.38 0.93
C LEU A 81 -4.49 7.44 -0.58
N GLU A 82 -4.21 8.62 -1.11
CA GLU A 82 -3.64 8.79 -2.43
C GLU A 82 -2.11 8.80 -2.32
N LEU A 83 -1.42 8.03 -3.17
CA LEU A 83 0.03 7.99 -3.19
C LEU A 83 0.58 7.73 -4.58
N VAL A 84 1.87 8.05 -4.78
CA VAL A 84 2.64 7.73 -5.98
C VAL A 84 3.32 6.38 -5.76
N PRO A 85 2.92 5.29 -6.45
CA PRO A 85 3.44 3.96 -6.17
C PRO A 85 4.95 3.82 -6.41
N GLU A 86 5.50 4.60 -7.34
CA GLU A 86 6.93 4.64 -7.63
C GLU A 86 7.77 5.04 -6.40
N ASN A 87 7.26 5.92 -5.54
CA ASN A 87 7.95 6.28 -4.29
C ASN A 87 7.98 5.11 -3.30
N LEU A 88 6.89 4.34 -3.22
CA LEU A 88 6.83 3.14 -2.38
C LEU A 88 7.71 2.01 -2.93
N SER A 89 7.68 1.79 -4.26
CA SER A 89 8.58 0.89 -4.98
C SER A 89 10.05 1.22 -4.68
N ARG A 90 10.43 2.49 -4.78
CA ARG A 90 11.80 2.94 -4.50
C ARG A 90 12.21 2.72 -3.04
N ALA A 91 11.32 2.99 -2.09
CA ALA A 91 11.58 2.71 -0.68
C ALA A 91 11.81 1.21 -0.44
N LEU A 92 10.98 0.35 -1.03
CA LEU A 92 11.08 -1.11 -0.89
C LEU A 92 12.29 -1.72 -1.61
N LYS A 93 12.87 -1.07 -2.63
CA LYS A 93 14.15 -1.51 -3.23
C LYS A 93 15.27 -1.58 -2.19
N THR A 94 15.26 -0.71 -1.18
CA THR A 94 16.24 -0.76 -0.09
C THR A 94 16.04 -1.94 0.85
N ALA A 95 14.93 -2.68 0.72
CA ALA A 95 14.55 -3.74 1.63
C ALA A 95 14.88 -5.17 1.14
N GLN A 96 15.51 -5.33 -0.03
CA GLN A 96 15.81 -6.66 -0.63
C GLN A 96 16.61 -7.61 0.27
N SER A 97 17.36 -7.09 1.24
CA SER A 97 18.11 -7.88 2.21
C SER A 97 17.82 -7.43 3.64
N ALA A 98 16.67 -6.81 3.88
CA ALA A 98 16.31 -6.31 5.20
C ALA A 98 15.95 -7.45 6.16
N LYS A 99 16.26 -7.24 7.44
CA LYS A 99 15.78 -8.07 8.55
C LYS A 99 14.30 -7.84 8.83
N ALA A 100 13.85 -6.59 8.69
CA ALA A 100 12.46 -6.23 8.89
C ALA A 100 12.14 -4.91 8.17
N VAL A 101 10.88 -4.75 7.79
CA VAL A 101 10.32 -3.49 7.29
C VAL A 101 9.12 -3.11 8.14
N LYS A 102 9.09 -1.86 8.59
CA LYS A 102 7.98 -1.27 9.35
C LYS A 102 7.37 -0.16 8.52
N ILE A 103 6.08 -0.26 8.23
CA ILE A 103 5.32 0.75 7.50
C ILE A 103 4.38 1.44 8.50
N LYS A 104 4.38 2.77 8.57
CA LYS A 104 3.55 3.54 9.50
C LYS A 104 2.98 4.78 8.85
N LEU A 105 1.71 5.08 9.13
CA LEU A 105 1.16 6.39 8.80
C LEU A 105 1.58 7.40 9.88
N THR A 106 2.16 8.52 9.46
CA THR A 106 2.64 9.58 10.34
C THR A 106 2.17 10.92 9.85
N ASN A 107 2.00 11.88 10.76
CA ASN A 107 1.62 13.25 10.42
C ASN A 107 2.56 14.19 11.15
N LYS A 108 3.61 14.66 10.45
CA LYS A 108 4.57 15.63 11.00
C LYS A 108 4.27 17.03 10.46
N HIS A 109 4.69 17.29 9.22
CA HIS A 109 4.37 18.52 8.49
C HIS A 109 3.26 18.27 7.46
N CYS A 110 3.31 17.09 6.84
CA CYS A 110 2.26 16.54 5.99
C CYS A 110 2.03 15.06 6.36
N PRO A 111 0.87 14.49 6.00
CA PRO A 111 0.63 13.07 6.14
C PRO A 111 1.59 12.27 5.24
N CYS A 112 2.35 11.37 5.85
CA CYS A 112 3.34 10.54 5.19
C CYS A 112 3.21 9.07 5.59
N LEU A 113 3.37 8.19 4.60
CA LEU A 113 3.61 6.77 4.82
C LEU A 113 5.12 6.54 5.03
N ARG A 114 5.51 6.38 6.30
CA ARG A 114 6.89 6.12 6.69
C ARG A 114 7.22 4.64 6.50
N VAL A 115 8.25 4.35 5.73
CA VAL A 115 8.82 3.01 5.54
C VAL A 115 10.19 2.97 6.21
N ALA A 116 10.29 2.26 7.33
CA ALA A 116 11.54 2.04 8.04
C ALA A 116 12.06 0.62 7.76
N VAL A 117 13.21 0.54 7.12
CA VAL A 117 13.87 -0.69 6.69
C VAL A 117 15.04 -0.97 7.61
N GLU A 118 15.01 -2.10 8.31
CA GLU A 118 16.07 -2.55 9.20
C GLU A 118 17.02 -3.48 8.43
N LEU A 119 18.25 -3.02 8.21
CA LEU A 119 19.25 -3.75 7.43
C LEU A 119 20.17 -4.58 8.33
N PRO A 120 20.61 -5.76 7.86
CA PRO A 120 21.62 -6.55 8.54
C PRO A 120 22.97 -5.84 8.51
N THR A 121 23.71 -5.96 9.61
CA THR A 121 25.04 -5.40 9.81
C THR A 121 25.95 -6.45 10.43
N LEU A 122 27.25 -6.39 10.12
CA LEU A 122 28.27 -7.21 10.75
C LEU A 122 28.62 -6.73 12.17
N SER A 123 28.27 -5.48 12.51
CA SER A 123 28.38 -4.92 13.86
C SER A 123 27.12 -5.18 14.70
N SER A 124 27.22 -5.07 16.03
CA SER A 124 26.12 -5.24 16.99
C SER A 124 24.98 -4.20 16.88
N SER A 125 25.14 -3.17 16.04
CA SER A 125 24.16 -2.09 15.85
C SER A 125 23.37 -2.24 14.54
N SER A 126 22.06 -2.38 14.59
CA SER A 126 21.19 -2.40 13.41
C SER A 126 21.20 -1.06 12.67
N ARG A 127 21.35 -1.06 11.34
CA ARG A 127 21.17 0.14 10.50
C ARG A 127 19.71 0.26 10.09
N ILE A 128 19.11 1.43 10.27
CA ILE A 128 17.72 1.69 9.88
C ILE A 128 17.71 2.77 8.80
N VAL A 129 17.18 2.43 7.63
CA VAL A 129 16.91 3.39 6.55
C VAL A 129 15.44 3.77 6.61
N THR A 130 15.14 5.07 6.66
CA THR A 130 13.76 5.56 6.75
C THR A 130 13.42 6.39 5.52
N HIS A 131 12.30 6.05 4.88
CA HIS A 131 11.72 6.80 3.77
C HIS A 131 10.37 7.37 4.20
N ASP A 132 10.18 8.68 4.08
CA ASP A 132 8.89 9.34 4.32
C ASP A 132 8.22 9.64 2.98
N ILE A 133 7.18 8.86 2.63
CA ILE A 133 6.45 9.00 1.36
C ILE A 133 5.24 9.90 1.59
N PRO A 134 5.11 11.06 0.93
CA PRO A 134 3.94 11.91 1.08
C PRO A 134 2.69 11.20 0.56
N VAL A 135 1.59 11.33 1.30
CA VAL A 135 0.28 10.76 0.92
C VAL A 135 -0.82 11.81 1.04
N GLY A 136 -1.80 11.77 0.15
CA GLY A 136 -3.04 12.55 0.27
C GLY A 136 -4.08 11.78 1.07
N VAL A 137 -4.75 12.41 2.04
CA VAL A 137 -5.85 11.76 2.76
C VAL A 137 -7.13 11.99 2.00
N ILE A 138 -7.79 10.93 1.53
CA ILE A 138 -9.02 11.04 0.75
C ILE A 138 -10.22 11.23 1.71
N PRO A 139 -10.97 12.35 1.59
CA PRO A 139 -12.14 12.59 2.42
C PRO A 139 -13.25 11.54 2.21
N ARG A 140 -13.96 11.20 3.29
CA ARG A 140 -15.04 10.18 3.29
C ARG A 140 -16.11 10.36 2.21
N ARG A 141 -16.43 11.62 1.88
CA ARG A 141 -17.41 11.96 0.83
C ARG A 141 -17.05 11.41 -0.56
N LEU A 142 -15.78 11.08 -0.81
CA LEU A 142 -15.29 10.55 -2.08
C LEU A 142 -15.09 9.02 -2.05
N TRP A 143 -15.26 8.35 -0.91
CA TRP A 143 -14.96 6.91 -0.79
C TRP A 143 -15.86 6.04 -1.68
N THR A 144 -17.05 6.53 -2.05
CA THR A 144 -17.96 5.85 -2.97
C THR A 144 -17.37 5.66 -4.36
N ASP A 145 -16.44 6.51 -4.78
CA ASP A 145 -15.77 6.42 -6.09
C ASP A 145 -14.71 5.32 -6.16
N PHE A 146 -14.28 4.79 -5.01
CA PHE A 146 -13.20 3.81 -4.90
C PHE A 146 -13.72 2.44 -4.48
N ARG A 147 -14.88 2.06 -5.03
CA ARG A 147 -15.47 0.73 -4.85
C ARG A 147 -14.97 -0.23 -5.92
N GLU A 148 -15.09 -1.51 -5.62
CA GLU A 148 -14.75 -2.57 -6.56
C GLU A 148 -15.55 -2.40 -7.85
N PRO A 149 -14.90 -2.43 -9.02
CA PRO A 149 -15.59 -2.31 -10.29
C PRO A 149 -16.51 -3.51 -10.50
N ARG A 150 -17.71 -3.27 -11.03
CA ARG A 150 -18.58 -4.35 -11.49
C ARG A 150 -17.97 -4.93 -12.76
N VAL A 151 -17.62 -6.21 -12.71
CA VAL A 151 -17.14 -6.95 -13.87
C VAL A 151 -18.39 -7.37 -14.68
N PRO A 152 -18.55 -6.90 -15.93
CA PRO A 152 -19.64 -7.35 -16.79
C PRO A 152 -19.44 -8.82 -17.19
N ASP A 153 -20.51 -9.45 -17.66
CA ASP A 153 -20.41 -10.82 -18.19
C ASP A 153 -19.47 -10.85 -19.40
N PHE A 154 -18.60 -11.84 -19.44
CA PHE A 154 -17.63 -12.01 -20.52
C PHE A 154 -18.26 -12.72 -21.71
N ASP A 155 -18.07 -12.20 -22.92
CA ASP A 155 -18.50 -12.88 -24.15
C ASP A 155 -17.73 -14.20 -24.36
N VAL A 156 -16.45 -14.22 -23.99
CA VAL A 156 -15.57 -15.38 -24.07
C VAL A 156 -14.56 -15.32 -22.91
N SER A 157 -14.37 -16.44 -22.20
CA SER A 157 -13.31 -16.63 -21.20
C SER A 157 -12.45 -17.81 -21.59
N LEU A 158 -11.14 -17.62 -21.64
CA LEU A 158 -10.17 -18.68 -21.89
C LEU A 158 -9.57 -19.14 -20.56
N TYR A 159 -9.53 -20.45 -20.36
CA TYR A 159 -8.94 -21.12 -19.19
C TYR A 159 -7.64 -21.80 -19.55
#